data_AF-A0A3N1B1X3-F1
#
_entry.id   AF-A0A3N1B1X3-F1
#
_cell.length_a   1.000
_cell.length_b   1.000
_cell.length_c   1.000
_cell.angle_alpha   90.00
_cell.angle_beta   90.00
_cell.angle_gamma   90.00
#
_symmetry.space_group_name_H-M   'P 1'
#
loop_
_entity.id
_entity.type
_entity.pdbx_description
1 polymer ?
#
loop_
_entity_poly.entity_id
_entity_poly.type
_entity_poly.pdbx_seq_one_letter_code
_entity_poly.pdbx_strand_id
1 'polypeptide(L)' 'MRRYVVTLTNGMTRTVTADRHRYVDGSVVFEIRRYDDSLPCSRRWQEIWVVPEAELAVLDPPDREPTSM' A
#
# COMPACT_ATOMS: atom_id res chain seq x y z
N MET A 1 10.69 1.12 3.67
CA MET A 1 9.58 0.17 3.89
C MET A 1 8.92 0.41 5.24
N ARG A 2 7.58 0.49 5.23
CA ARG A 2 6.69 0.64 6.39
C ARG A 2 5.83 -0.63 6.50
N ARG A 3 5.50 -1.00 7.74
CA ARG A 3 4.56 -2.10 8.02
C ARG A 3 3.14 -1.54 8.10
N TYR A 4 2.21 -2.22 7.44
CA TYR A 4 0.77 -1.98 7.47
C TYR A 4 0.06 -3.20 8.05
N VAL A 5 -0.91 -2.98 8.91
CA VAL A 5 -1.90 -3.95 9.37
C VAL A 5 -3.21 -3.56 8.71
N VAL A 6 -3.72 -4.45 7.86
CA VAL A 6 -4.91 -4.23 7.03
C VAL A 6 -5.99 -5.18 7.50
N THR A 7 -7.09 -4.63 8.00
CA THR A 7 -8.27 -5.39 8.39
C THR A 7 -9.33 -5.22 7.31
N LEU A 8 -9.85 -6.34 6.81
CA LEU A 8 -10.91 -6.36 5.83
C LEU A 8 -12.28 -6.43 6.50
N THR A 9 -13.32 -6.07 5.75
CA THR A 9 -14.73 -6.09 6.21
C THR A 9 -15.23 -7.47 6.61
N ASN A 10 -14.62 -8.54 6.09
CA ASN A 10 -14.90 -9.92 6.50
C ASN A 10 -14.21 -10.34 7.81
N GLY A 11 -13.51 -9.42 8.49
CA GLY A 11 -12.76 -9.68 9.73
C GLY A 11 -11.35 -10.24 9.53
N MET A 12 -10.93 -10.54 8.30
CA MET A 12 -9.56 -10.99 8.03
C MET A 12 -8.57 -9.85 8.24
N THR A 13 -7.49 -10.13 8.97
CA THR A 13 -6.39 -9.17 9.16
C THR A 13 -5.12 -9.68 8.49
N ARG A 14 -4.46 -8.84 7.70
CA ARG A 14 -3.19 -9.14 7.03
C ARG A 14 -2.14 -8.08 7.35
N THR A 15 -0.92 -8.52 7.66
CA THR A 15 0.25 -7.63 7.72
C THR A 15 0.90 -7.53 6.34
N VAL A 16 1.18 -6.32 5.87
CA VAL A 16 1.90 -6.04 4.62
C VAL A 16 3.06 -5.10 4.88
N THR A 17 4.23 -5.41 4.29
CA THR A 17 5.39 -4.51 4.30
C THR A 17 5.51 -3.86 2.93
N ALA A 18 5.30 -2.55 2.85
CA ALA A 18 5.34 -1.79 1.60
C ALA A 18 6.11 -0.48 1.80
N ASP A 19 6.69 0.08 0.73
CA ASP A 19 7.29 1.42 0.81
C ASP A 19 6.22 2.51 0.86
N ARG A 20 5.10 2.31 0.16
CA ARG A 20 3.94 3.20 0.18
C ARG A 20 2.66 2.43 -0.10
N HIS A 21 1.54 3.13 0.07
CA HIS A 21 0.26 2.75 -0.52
C HIS A 21 -0.36 3.96 -1.21
N ARG A 22 -1.34 3.74 -2.09
CA ARG A 22 -2.11 4.79 -2.78
C ARG A 22 -3.51 4.30 -3.11
N TYR A 23 -4.46 5.22 -3.22
CA TYR A 23 -5.82 4.93 -3.70
C TYR A 23 -5.86 5.10 -5.22
N VAL A 24 -6.45 4.13 -5.91
CA VAL A 24 -6.54 4.05 -7.37
C VAL A 24 -7.83 3.34 -7.72
N ASP A 25 -8.73 4.01 -8.45
CA ASP A 25 -9.96 3.41 -8.99
C ASP A 25 -10.75 2.59 -7.94
N GLY A 26 -10.93 3.16 -6.73
CA GLY A 26 -11.64 2.51 -5.64
C GLY A 26 -10.91 1.32 -5.00
N SER A 27 -9.58 1.27 -5.15
CA SER A 27 -8.72 0.25 -4.54
C SER A 27 -7.54 0.89 -3.82
N VAL A 28 -7.10 0.28 -2.74
CA VAL A 28 -5.84 0.58 -2.06
C VAL A 28 -4.74 -0.33 -2.59
N VAL A 29 -3.72 0.28 -3.18
CA VAL A 29 -2.58 -0.42 -3.79
C VAL A 29 -1.35 -0.24 -2.90
N PHE A 30 -0.75 -1.34 -2.47
CA PHE A 30 0.51 -1.36 -1.72
C PHE A 30 1.67 -1.60 -2.66
N GLU A 31 2.73 -0.79 -2.54
CA GLU A 31 3.85 -0.81 -3.48
C GLU A 31 5.20 -0.80 -2.77
N ILE A 32 6.17 -1.52 -3.33
CA ILE A 32 7.58 -1.44 -2.96
C ILE A 32 8.39 -0.82 -4.09
N ARG A 33 9.50 -0.17 -3.74
CA ARG A 33 10.48 0.33 -4.70
C ARG A 33 11.43 -0.81 -5.05
N ARG A 34 11.42 -1.24 -6.31
CA ARG A 34 12.40 -2.21 -6.83
C ARG A 34 13.51 -1.48 -7.58
N TYR A 35 14.73 -1.94 -7.33
CA TYR A 35 15.88 -1.69 -8.20
C TYR A 35 15.85 -2.72 -9.30
N ASP A 36 15.91 -2.27 -10.55
CA ASP A 36 16.18 -3.17 -11.65
C ASP A 36 17.70 -3.28 -11.80
N ASP A 37 18.25 -4.42 -11.39
CA ASP A 37 19.69 -4.66 -11.45
C ASP A 37 20.23 -4.67 -12.90
N SER A 38 19.34 -4.76 -13.91
CA SER A 38 19.69 -4.64 -15.32
C SER A 38 19.76 -3.20 -15.83
N LEU A 39 19.25 -2.23 -15.06
CA LEU A 39 19.22 -0.80 -15.42
C LEU A 39 19.60 0.05 -14.20
N PRO A 40 20.88 0.48 -14.06
CA PRO A 40 21.43 1.10 -12.84
C PRO A 40 20.75 2.41 -12.39
N CYS A 41 19.76 2.92 -13.12
CA CYS A 41 18.99 4.11 -12.77
C CYS A 41 17.47 3.93 -12.83
N SER A 42 16.93 2.74 -13.15
CA SER A 42 15.49 2.55 -13.23
C SER A 42 14.93 2.14 -11.87
N ARG A 43 14.30 3.10 -11.19
CA ARG A 43 13.48 2.85 -10.00
C ARG A 43 12.06 2.64 -10.49
N ARG A 44 11.52 1.45 -10.30
CA ARG A 44 10.10 1.18 -10.57
C ARG A 44 9.35 0.84 -9.30
N TRP A 45 8.10 1.27 -9.27
CA TRP A 45 7.15 0.83 -8.25
C TRP A 45 6.61 -0.54 -8.67
N GLN A 46 6.64 -1.49 -7.75
CA GLN A 46 6.03 -2.79 -7.94
C GLN A 46 4.85 -2.90 -6.99
N GLU A 47 3.68 -3.18 -7.54
CA GLU A 47 2.49 -3.54 -6.77
C GLU A 47 2.69 -4.90 -6.11
N ILE A 48 2.39 -4.98 -4.81
CA ILE A 48 2.54 -6.22 -4.04
C ILE A 48 1.21 -6.72 -3.47
N TRP A 49 0.23 -5.83 -3.35
CA TRP A 49 -1.13 -6.19 -2.97
C TRP A 49 -2.10 -5.08 -3.33
N VAL A 50 -3.28 -5.47 -3.81
CA VAL A 50 -4.39 -4.58 -4.11
C VAL A 50 -5.57 -5.03 -3.27
N VAL A 51 -6.23 -4.08 -2.61
CA VAL A 51 -7.41 -4.30 -1.78
C VAL A 51 -8.51 -3.37 -2.27
N PRO A 52 -9.69 -3.87 -2.67
CA PRO A 52 -10.83 -3.00 -2.96
C PRO A 52 -11.15 -2.14 -1.73
N GLU A 53 -11.40 -0.84 -1.93
CA GLU A 53 -11.68 0.08 -0.82
C GLU A 53 -12.96 -0.32 -0.07
N ALA A 54 -13.96 -0.86 -0.78
CA ALA A 54 -15.18 -1.42 -0.19
C ALA A 54 -14.93 -2.64 0.73
N GLU A 55 -13.77 -3.30 0.60
CA GLU A 55 -13.36 -4.40 1.46
C GLU A 55 -12.45 -3.95 2.61
N LEU A 56 -11.97 -2.71 2.60
CA LEU A 56 -11.08 -2.18 3.63
C LEU A 56 -11.88 -1.68 4.83
N ALA A 57 -11.67 -2.30 5.99
CA ALA A 57 -12.29 -1.86 7.25
C ALA A 57 -11.36 -0.98 8.10
N VAL A 58 -10.08 -1.37 8.21
CA VAL A 58 -9.07 -0.63 8.98
C VAL A 58 -7.72 -0.71 8.26
N LEU A 59 -7.02 0.42 8.22
CA LEU A 59 -5.63 0.51 7.80
C LEU A 59 -4.80 1.13 8.94
N ASP A 60 -3.86 0.37 9.50
CA ASP A 60 -2.94 0.81 10.54
C ASP A 60 -1.48 0.69 10.07
N PRO A 61 -0.64 1.71 10.22
CA PRO A 61 -1.00 3.07 10.62
C PRO A 61 -1.96 3.69 9.60
N PRO A 62 -2.90 4.54 10.07
CA PRO A 62 -3.76 5.28 9.17
C PRO A 62 -2.91 6.15 8.25
N ASP A 63 -3.53 6.60 7.15
CA ASP A 63 -2.92 7.58 6.26
C ASP A 63 -2.30 8.71 7.08
N ARG A 64 -1.01 9.00 6.81
CA ARG A 64 -0.35 10.15 7.44
C ARG A 64 -0.78 11.41 6.69
N GLU A 65 -1.91 11.92 7.19
CA GLU A 65 -2.52 13.25 7.20
C GLU A 65 -3.00 13.92 5.90
N PRO A 66 -4.16 14.62 5.97
CA PRO A 66 -4.58 15.56 4.95
C PRO A 66 -3.47 16.60 4.79
N THR A 67 -3.19 16.98 3.55
CA THR A 67 -2.47 18.21 3.22
C THR A 67 -2.97 19.33 4.13
N SER A 68 -2.15 19.71 5.12
CA SER A 68 -2.30 21.02 5.76
C SER A 68 -2.23 22.06 4.65
N MET A 69 -3.22 22.96 4.69
CA MET A 69 -3.52 24.09 3.80
C MET A 69 -2.37 24.64 2.96
#